data_AF-A0A819IZG4-F1
#
_entry.id   AF-A0A819IZG4-F1
#
_cell.length_a   1.000
_cell.length_b   1.000
_cell.length_c   1.000
_cell.angle_alpha   90.00
_cell.angle_beta   90.00
_cell.angle_gamma   90.00
#
_symmetry.space_group_name_H-M   'P 1'
#
loop_
_entity.id
_entity.type
_entity.pdbx_description
1 polymer ?
#
loop_
_entity_poly.entity_id
_entity_poly.type
_entity_poly.pdbx_seq_one_letter_code
_entity_poly.pdbx_strand_id
1 'polypeptide(L)' 'MPEKVLDLLNEMTIEPNNFTLTLLFNACARVANDRAMRIGRKLLDKMPNDFRNDTVVLTSAAHMLMKFGEAESAEHVVKL' A
#
# COMPACT_ATOMS: atom_id res chain seq x y z
N MET A 1 -14.84 -0.60 -8.66
CA MET A 1 -13.72 -0.49 -9.63
C MET A 1 -12.44 -0.14 -8.88
N PRO A 2 -11.79 -1.11 -8.23
CA PRO A 2 -10.59 -0.86 -7.43
C PRO A 2 -9.39 -0.39 -8.28
N GLU A 3 -9.38 -0.70 -9.58
CA GLU A 3 -8.34 -0.27 -10.51
C GLU A 3 -8.24 1.26 -10.67
N LYS A 4 -9.37 1.98 -10.63
CA LYS A 4 -9.39 3.46 -10.72
C LYS A 4 -8.67 4.13 -9.54
N VAL A 5 -8.65 3.47 -8.38
CA VAL A 5 -7.94 3.96 -7.19
C VAL A 5 -6.43 3.95 -7.43
N LEU A 6 -5.93 3.09 -8.31
CA LEU A 6 -4.51 3.03 -8.64
C LEU A 6 -4.05 4.21 -9.51
N ASP A 7 -4.95 4.81 -10.28
CA ASP A 7 -4.68 6.00 -11.10
C ASP A 7 -4.53 7.26 -10.22
N LEU A 8 -5.27 7.30 -9.10
CA LEU A 8 -5.30 8.41 -8.15
C LEU A 8 -3.90 8.82 -7.67
N LEU A 9 -2.98 7.86 -7.46
CA LEU A 9 -1.63 8.16 -6.97
C LEU A 9 -0.86 9.13 -7.87
N ASN A 10 -1.10 9.12 -9.18
CA ASN A 10 -0.42 10.03 -10.12
C ASN A 10 -1.18 11.33 -10.35
N GLU A 11 -2.47 11.37 -10.03
CA GLU A 11 -3.34 12.54 -10.22
C GLU A 11 -3.44 13.41 -8.96
N MET A 12 -3.06 12.87 -7.80
CA MET A 12 -3.09 13.61 -6.55
C MET A 12 -2.10 14.77 -6.54
N THR A 13 -2.63 15.97 -6.30
CA THR A 13 -1.83 17.19 -6.05
C THR A 13 -1.53 17.41 -4.57
N ILE A 14 -2.03 16.52 -3.70
CA ILE A 14 -1.93 16.60 -2.24
C ILE A 14 -1.18 15.35 -1.78
N GLU A 15 -0.36 15.50 -0.73
CA GLU A 15 0.33 14.34 -0.16
C GLU A 15 -0.67 13.32 0.42
N PRO A 16 -0.46 12.01 0.14
CA PRO A 16 -1.28 10.95 0.73
C PRO A 16 -1.21 10.96 2.26
N ASN A 17 -2.36 11.00 2.92
CA ASN A 17 -2.48 10.75 4.35
C ASN A 17 -2.68 9.26 4.64
N ASN A 18 -2.74 8.90 5.92
CA ASN A 18 -2.95 7.51 6.36
C ASN A 18 -4.20 6.86 5.74
N PHE A 19 -5.33 7.58 5.65
CA PHE A 19 -6.55 7.08 5.00
C PHE A 19 -6.31 6.74 3.52
N THR A 20 -5.65 7.64 2.79
CA THR A 20 -5.34 7.45 1.36
C THR A 20 -4.40 6.26 1.16
N LEU A 21 -3.34 6.17 1.97
CA LEU A 21 -2.39 5.06 1.93
C LEU A 21 -3.08 3.73 2.20
N THR A 22 -3.90 3.66 3.26
CA THR A 22 -4.69 2.47 3.61
C THR A 22 -5.61 2.04 2.48
N LEU A 23 -6.30 3.00 1.84
CA LEU A 23 -7.20 2.72 0.73
C LEU A 23 -6.44 2.19 -0.50
N LEU A 24 -5.30 2.80 -0.84
CA LEU A 24 -4.45 2.40 -1.96
C LEU A 24 -3.86 0.99 -1.76
N PHE A 25 -3.35 0.68 -0.57
CA PHE A 25 -2.84 -0.67 -0.27
C PHE A 25 -3.95 -1.72 -0.37
N ASN A 26 -5.12 -1.45 0.20
CA ASN A 26 -6.26 -2.36 0.09
C ASN A 26 -6.77 -2.50 -1.36
N ALA A 27 -6.72 -1.44 -2.17
CA ALA A 27 -7.04 -1.51 -3.58
C ALA A 27 -6.05 -2.43 -4.32
N CYS A 28 -4.74 -2.27 -4.06
CA CYS A 28 -3.71 -3.14 -4.63
C CYS A 28 -3.94 -4.62 -4.25
N ALA A 29 -4.22 -4.88 -2.98
CA ALA A 29 -4.52 -6.22 -2.45
C ALA A 29 -5.75 -6.85 -3.13
N ARG A 30 -6.78 -6.04 -3.43
CA ARG A 30 -8.02 -6.51 -4.08
C ARG A 30 -7.86 -6.74 -5.58
N VAL A 31 -7.06 -5.92 -6.26
CA VAL A 31 -6.80 -6.06 -7.70
C VAL A 31 -5.86 -7.24 -7.98
N ALA A 32 -4.86 -7.46 -7.11
CA ALA A 32 -3.98 -8.64 -7.11
C ALA A 32 -3.42 -9.01 -8.50
N ASN A 33 -2.93 -8.02 -9.25
CA ASN A 33 -2.23 -8.21 -10.52
C ASN A 33 -0.87 -7.51 -10.52
N ASP A 34 -0.05 -7.74 -11.56
CA ASP A 34 1.31 -7.19 -11.65
C ASP A 34 1.35 -5.66 -11.56
N ARG A 35 0.33 -4.98 -12.10
CA ARG A 35 0.22 -3.53 -12.04
C ARG A 35 0.03 -3.07 -10.58
N ALA A 36 -0.88 -3.71 -9.86
CA ALA A 36 -1.14 -3.45 -8.46
C ALA A 36 0.09 -3.72 -7.58
N MET A 37 0.84 -4.79 -7.86
CA MET A 37 2.09 -5.09 -7.16
C MET A 37 3.13 -3.97 -7.33
N ARG A 38 3.36 -3.52 -8.58
CA ARG A 38 4.31 -2.43 -8.85
C ARG A 38 3.91 -1.12 -8.17
N ILE A 39 2.62 -0.80 -8.18
CA ILE A 39 2.10 0.42 -7.54
C ILE A 39 2.19 0.32 -6.03
N GLY A 40 1.78 -0.81 -5.44
CA GLY A 40 1.87 -1.05 -4.00
C GLY A 40 3.29 -0.96 -3.45
N ARG A 41 4.28 -1.52 -4.17
CA ARG A 41 5.69 -1.38 -3.81
C ARG A 41 6.19 0.05 -3.89
N LYS A 42 5.90 0.76 -4.99
CA LYS A 42 6.25 2.18 -5.13
C LYS A 42 5.62 3.03 -4.02
N LEU A 43 4.41 2.69 -3.59
CA LEU A 43 3.72 3.36 -2.50
C LEU A 43 4.42 3.10 -1.15
N LEU A 44 4.83 1.85 -0.89
CA LEU A 44 5.57 1.48 0.31
C LEU A 44 6.94 2.17 0.38
N ASP A 45 7.68 2.21 -0.73
CA ASP A 45 9.00 2.85 -0.83
C ASP A 45 8.93 4.37 -0.61
N LYS A 46 7.83 4.99 -1.05
CA LYS A 46 7.58 6.43 -0.93
C LYS A 46 6.77 6.80 0.30
N MET A 47 6.42 5.83 1.15
CA MET A 47 5.59 6.09 2.32
C MET A 47 6.31 7.05 3.28
N PRO A 48 5.68 8.17 3.66
CA PRO A 48 6.28 9.10 4.63
C PRO A 48 6.61 8.41 5.95
N ASN A 49 7.72 8.84 6.58
CA ASN A 49 8.20 8.25 7.82
C ASN A 49 7.18 8.33 8.97
N ASP A 50 6.32 9.34 8.95
CA ASP A 50 5.27 9.54 9.96
C ASP A 50 4.27 8.38 10.00
N PHE A 51 4.14 7.61 8.92
CA PHE A 51 3.25 6.45 8.84
C PHE A 51 3.95 5.12 9.15
N ARG A 52 5.26 5.12 9.45
CA ARG A 52 6.00 3.90 9.82
C ARG A 52 5.59 3.32 11.17
N ASN A 53 4.79 4.04 11.96
CA ASN A 53 4.21 3.55 13.21
C ASN A 53 2.67 3.53 13.17
N ASP A 54 2.05 3.84 12.02
CA ASP A 54 0.60 3.78 11.88
C ASP A 54 0.20 2.32 11.62
N THR A 55 -0.29 1.65 12.67
CA THR A 55 -0.69 0.24 12.62
C THR A 55 -1.68 -0.06 11.51
N VAL A 56 -2.59 0.86 11.19
CA VAL A 56 -3.61 0.65 10.14
C VAL A 56 -2.95 0.66 8.77
N VAL A 57 -2.06 1.63 8.52
CA VAL A 57 -1.30 1.71 7.28
C VAL A 57 -0.40 0.49 7.12
N LEU A 58 0.40 0.14 8.13
CA LEU A 58 1.29 -1.02 8.09
C LEU A 58 0.54 -2.34 7.88
N THR A 59 -0.58 -2.54 8.58
CA THR A 59 -1.40 -3.75 8.41
C THR A 59 -1.97 -3.83 6.99
N SER A 60 -2.41 -2.70 6.41
CA SER A 60 -2.90 -2.69 5.03
C SER A 60 -1.80 -2.96 4.01
N ALA A 61 -0.58 -2.45 4.23
CA ALA A 61 0.59 -2.73 3.41
C ALA A 61 1.00 -4.21 3.50
N ALA A 62 1.02 -4.78 4.70
CA ALA A 62 1.32 -6.20 4.90
C ALA A 62 0.24 -7.09 4.25
N HIS A 63 -1.04 -6.77 4.41
CA HIS A 63 -2.12 -7.48 3.73
C HIS A 63 -1.94 -7.46 2.20
N MET A 64 -1.54 -6.32 1.64
CA MET A 64 -1.21 -6.19 0.22
C MET A 64 -0.04 -7.10 -0.18
N LEU A 65 1.07 -7.10 0.56
CA LEU A 65 2.23 -7.97 0.30
C LEU A 65 1.87 -9.46 0.38
N MET A 66 1.04 -9.86 1.36
CA MET A 66 0.54 -11.23 1.48
C MET A 66 -0.25 -11.70 0.25
N LYS A 67 -1.00 -10.80 -0.41
CA LYS A 67 -1.73 -11.14 -1.65
C LYS A 67 -0.82 -11.45 -2.83
N PHE A 68 0.43 -10.97 -2.78
CA PHE A 68 1.46 -11.27 -3.79
C PHE A 68 2.43 -12.38 -3.35
N GLY A 69 2.15 -13.06 -2.23
CA GLY A 69 3.00 -14.14 -1.72
C GLY A 69 4.27 -13.67 -1.01
N GLU A 70 4.40 -12.37 -0.73
CA GLU A 70 5.60 -11.78 -0.12
C GLU A 70 5.53 -11.77 1.41
N ALA A 71 5.30 -12.94 2.00
CA ALA A 71 5.08 -13.08 3.44
C ALA A 71 6.24 -12.55 4.29
N GLU A 72 7.49 -12.77 3.87
CA GLU A 72 8.67 -12.24 4.56
C GLU A 72 8.70 -10.71 4.55
N SER A 73 8.38 -10.08 3.42
CA SER A 73 8.30 -8.61 3.34
C SER A 73 7.14 -8.07 4.19
N ALA A 74 6.00 -8.76 4.20
CA ALA A 74 4.86 -8.41 5.03
C ALA A 74 5.22 -8.43 6.52
N GLU A 75 5.99 -9.45 6.95
CA GLU A 75 6.47 -9.57 8.31
C GLU A 75 7.43 -8.44 8.69
N HIS A 76 8.38 -8.07 7.82
CA HIS A 76 9.29 -6.95 8.05
C HIS A 76 8.57 -5.60 8.19
N VAL A 77 7.45 -5.40 7.47
CA VAL A 77 6.69 -4.15 7.52
C VAL A 77 5.94 -3.98 8.85
N VAL A 78 5.52 -5.06 9.50
CA VAL A 78 4.74 -5.01 10.76
C VAL A 78 5.57 -5.28 12.02
N LYS A 79 6.82 -5.73 11.87
CA LYS A 79 7.75 -5.90 12.99
C LYS A 79 8.20 -4.52 13.49
N LEU A 80 7.74 -4.20 14.70
CA LEU A 80 8.25 -3.12 15.56
C LEU A 80 9.68 -3.43 16.03
#